data_AF-A0A7Y1FLY8-F1
#
_entry.id   AF-A0A7Y1FLY8-F1
#
_cell.length_a   1.000
_cell.length_b   1.000
_cell.length_c   1.000
_cell.angle_alpha   90.00
_cell.angle_beta   90.00
_cell.angle_gamma   90.00
#
_symmetry.space_group_name_H-M   'P 1'
#
loop_
_entity.id
_entity.type
_entity.pdbx_description
1 polymer ?
#
loop_
_entity_poly.entity_id
_entity_poly.type
_entity_poly.pdbx_seq_one_letter_code
_entity_poly.pdbx_strand_id
1 'polypeptide(L)'
;MHAHPAADRPLDLEQLLPGLVAQGLIARPLADQALNRYRTTCHDPVHPLVYLATQQLPDLTRPGKTLTLEHLTAWLAQQCGQPYVRLDPLKIDAASITGLMSSAFAQRHQILAIAADQTSITVASAQPNVKGWEADLRQALNRPIKRVIANPLEIARLGTELFRLAKSVTGAALTDQKTSSLPNLEQLLNLGAGNQEPDANDAHIVHIVDWLFQHAFEQRASDIHIEPRREQGAVRLRIDGILHNVYHFPVHVTTAVVSRLKSLGRMNVAEKRKPQDGRIKTKTPAGAEVELRLATLPTAFGEKMVLRIFDPHVLLKGFDQLGFSAEDIQRWDHMTRQPNGIILITGPTGSGKTSTLYATLKQLATPQSNVCTLEDPIEMVEPAFNQTQVQPNIDLTFANGVRALMRQDPDIIMLGEIRDLETAEMAIQAALTGHLVLSTLHTNDAPGAISRLQELGVAPYLIKATLLGVMAQRLIRILCPDCKSEHSVSPDDWHYFAPDSPAPSSVFDATGCDHCRETGYNGRAGIYEIMLMTDTLKTFISHDTDINVLRRAACAEGMRHLRLAAAHKVATGVTSMHEALRVSTV
;
A
#
# COMPACT_ATOMS: atom_id res chain seq x y z
N MET A 1 36.44 32.83 36.23
CA MET A 1 35.42 31.82 36.60
C MET A 1 35.17 30.94 35.39
N HIS A 2 35.84 29.79 35.31
CA HIS A 2 35.50 28.77 34.32
C HIS A 2 34.19 28.12 34.78
N ALA A 3 33.10 28.33 34.03
CA ALA A 3 31.86 27.63 34.25
C ALA A 3 32.11 26.13 34.03
N HIS A 4 32.02 25.33 35.09
CA HIS A 4 31.94 23.88 34.97
C HIS A 4 30.78 23.55 34.00
N PRO A 5 30.97 22.65 33.02
CA PRO A 5 29.85 22.18 32.21
C PRO A 5 28.82 21.58 33.17
N ALA A 6 27.58 22.08 33.10
CA ALA A 6 26.48 21.54 33.89
C ALA A 6 26.43 20.02 33.70
N ALA A 7 26.47 19.27 34.80
CA ALA A 7 26.46 17.82 34.76
C ALA A 7 25.28 17.30 33.93
N ASP A 8 25.51 16.27 33.12
CA ASP A 8 24.47 15.61 32.34
C ASP A 8 23.34 15.15 33.28
N ARG A 9 22.16 15.75 33.12
CA ARG A 9 20.96 15.40 33.88
C ARG A 9 19.88 14.94 32.90
N PRO A 10 19.45 13.68 32.97
CA PRO A 10 18.28 13.22 32.23
C PRO A 10 17.06 14.10 32.54
N LEU A 11 16.13 14.15 31.59
CA LEU A 11 14.83 14.78 31.80
C LEU A 11 14.13 14.16 32.99
N ASP A 12 13.55 15.03 33.81
CA ASP A 12 12.75 14.66 34.96
C ASP A 12 11.35 15.28 34.84
N LEU A 13 10.34 14.52 35.26
CA LEU A 13 8.95 14.93 35.19
C LEU A 13 8.69 16.17 36.06
N GLU A 14 9.37 16.27 37.22
CA GLU A 14 9.26 17.42 38.13
C GLU A 14 9.71 18.73 37.48
N GLN A 15 10.65 18.65 36.53
CA GLN A 15 11.16 19.82 35.80
C GLN A 15 10.29 20.18 34.58
N LEU A 16 9.60 19.19 34.00
CA LEU A 16 8.80 19.38 32.79
C LEU A 16 7.41 19.94 33.06
N LEU A 17 6.73 19.46 34.11
CA LEU A 17 5.34 19.82 34.41
C LEU A 17 5.14 21.33 34.63
N PRO A 18 6.01 22.07 35.34
CA PRO A 18 5.86 23.52 35.48
C PRO A 18 5.85 24.25 34.14
N GLY A 19 6.68 23.82 33.18
CA GLY A 19 6.74 24.40 31.84
C GLY A 19 5.46 24.15 31.03
N LEU A 20 4.90 22.94 31.12
CA LEU A 20 3.64 22.59 30.46
C LEU A 20 2.45 23.38 31.03
N VAL A 21 2.41 23.60 32.35
CA VAL A 21 1.38 24.41 33.00
C VAL A 21 1.54 25.89 32.65
N ALA A 22 2.76 26.42 32.66
CA ALA A 22 3.04 27.84 32.38
C ALA A 22 2.62 28.24 30.96
N GLN A 23 2.69 27.32 30.01
CA GLN A 23 2.26 27.54 28.62
C GLN A 23 0.82 27.13 28.35
N GLY A 24 0.10 26.70 29.38
CA GLY A 24 -1.31 26.37 29.27
C GLY A 24 -1.58 25.13 28.44
N LEU A 25 -0.65 24.16 28.36
CA LEU A 25 -0.91 22.86 27.70
C LEU A 25 -1.74 21.94 28.60
N ILE A 26 -1.54 22.01 29.93
CA ILE A 26 -2.27 21.23 30.93
C ILE A 26 -2.75 22.11 32.09
N ALA A 27 -3.87 21.72 32.69
CA ALA A 27 -4.35 22.32 33.93
C ALA A 27 -3.48 21.87 35.12
N ARG A 28 -3.18 22.78 36.03
CA ARG A 28 -2.36 22.51 37.23
C ARG A 28 -2.86 21.32 38.09
N PRO A 29 -4.16 21.15 38.35
CA PRO A 29 -4.65 19.99 39.11
C PRO A 29 -4.35 18.64 38.43
N LEU A 30 -4.40 18.60 37.10
CA LEU A 30 -4.10 17.40 36.33
C LEU A 30 -2.59 17.11 36.32
N ALA A 31 -1.77 18.15 36.25
CA ALA A 31 -0.31 18.04 36.38
C ALA A 31 0.10 17.43 37.74
N ASP A 32 -0.48 17.94 38.83
CA ASP A 32 -0.18 17.45 40.19
C ASP A 32 -0.64 15.99 40.39
N GLN A 33 -1.80 15.62 39.82
CA GLN A 33 -2.27 14.23 39.82
C GLN A 33 -1.34 13.30 39.03
N ALA A 34 -0.86 13.73 37.86
CA ALA A 34 0.08 12.95 37.06
C ALA A 34 1.41 12.77 37.78
N LEU A 35 1.92 13.80 38.46
CA LEU A 35 3.15 13.70 39.26
C LEU A 35 3.00 12.75 40.45
N ASN A 36 1.88 12.82 41.16
CA ASN A 36 1.62 11.92 42.28
C ASN A 36 1.52 10.46 41.83
N ARG A 37 0.85 10.19 40.69
CA ARG A 37 0.82 8.85 40.09
C ARG A 37 2.21 8.40 39.65
N TYR A 38 3.01 9.28 39.07
CA TYR A 38 4.37 8.93 38.64
C TYR A 38 5.21 8.44 39.82
N ARG A 39 5.13 9.12 40.97
CA ARG A 39 5.83 8.75 42.21
C ARG A 39 5.37 7.41 42.81
N THR A 40 4.09 7.06 42.65
CA THR A 40 3.54 5.83 43.27
C THR A 40 3.59 4.60 42.37
N THR A 41 3.66 4.77 41.04
CA THR A 41 3.43 3.67 40.09
C THR A 41 4.66 3.32 39.25
N CYS A 42 5.66 4.20 39.13
CA CYS A 42 6.80 3.97 38.25
C CYS A 42 7.96 3.28 39.01
N HIS A 43 8.03 1.95 38.92
CA HIS A 43 9.18 1.17 39.39
C HIS A 43 10.28 1.01 38.31
N ASP A 44 9.94 1.23 37.04
CA ASP A 44 10.86 1.16 35.90
C ASP A 44 11.12 2.55 35.27
N PRO A 45 12.31 2.81 34.71
CA PRO A 45 12.68 4.10 34.12
C PRO A 45 11.98 4.32 32.77
N VAL A 46 10.73 4.78 32.80
CA VAL A 46 10.00 5.23 31.60
C VAL A 46 10.35 6.69 31.30
N HIS A 47 10.61 7.02 30.03
CA HIS A 47 10.90 8.40 29.64
C HIS A 47 9.73 9.34 30.00
N PRO A 48 9.96 10.52 30.63
CA PRO A 48 8.88 11.36 31.15
C PRO A 48 7.82 11.77 30.12
N LEU A 49 8.22 12.06 28.88
CA LEU A 49 7.28 12.38 27.80
C LEU A 49 6.38 11.19 27.42
N VAL A 50 6.92 9.97 27.45
CA VAL A 50 6.16 8.75 27.15
C VAL A 50 5.12 8.53 28.24
N TYR A 51 5.51 8.71 29.51
CA TYR A 51 4.59 8.62 30.64
C TYR A 51 3.45 9.64 30.52
N LEU A 52 3.72 10.90 30.18
CA LEU A 52 2.68 11.92 30.02
C LEU A 52 1.70 11.59 28.88
N ALA A 53 2.22 11.07 27.76
CA ALA A 53 1.38 10.69 26.62
C ALA A 53 0.43 9.52 26.96
N THR A 54 0.86 8.55 27.78
CA THR A 54 0.00 7.42 28.18
C THR A 54 -1.12 7.82 29.14
N GLN A 55 -1.01 8.95 29.84
CA GLN A 55 -2.09 9.48 30.68
C GLN A 55 -3.27 10.08 29.89
N GLN A 56 -3.12 10.25 28.56
CA GLN A 56 -4.15 10.81 27.66
C GLN A 56 -4.75 12.13 28.19
N LEU A 57 -3.91 12.99 28.77
CA LEU A 57 -4.35 14.26 29.34
C LEU A 57 -4.96 15.16 28.24
N PRO A 58 -6.02 15.93 28.53
CA PRO A 58 -6.60 16.86 27.57
C PRO A 58 -5.58 17.96 27.24
N ASP A 59 -5.48 18.29 25.96
CA ASP A 59 -4.65 19.40 25.48
C ASP A 59 -5.47 20.69 25.49
N LEU A 60 -5.16 21.59 26.42
CA LEU A 60 -5.88 22.86 26.56
C LEU A 60 -5.65 23.82 25.38
N THR A 61 -4.58 23.64 24.60
CA THR A 61 -4.32 24.42 23.39
C THR A 61 -5.12 23.91 22.18
N ARG A 62 -5.59 22.66 22.23
CA ARG A 62 -6.34 21.99 21.16
C ARG A 62 -7.60 21.32 21.73
N PRO A 63 -8.70 22.08 21.89
CA PRO A 63 -9.94 21.56 22.48
C PRO A 63 -10.41 20.27 21.80
N GLY A 64 -10.74 19.25 22.61
CA GLY A 64 -11.19 17.94 22.12
C GLY A 64 -10.08 16.96 21.70
N LYS A 65 -8.79 17.38 21.76
CA LYS A 65 -7.64 16.49 21.53
C LYS A 65 -6.88 16.21 22.83
N THR A 66 -6.13 15.12 22.83
CA THR A 66 -5.25 14.74 23.95
C THR A 66 -3.79 15.08 23.65
N LEU A 67 -2.97 15.19 24.70
CA LEU A 67 -1.53 15.42 24.58
C LEU A 67 -0.84 14.16 24.05
N THR A 68 -0.54 14.18 22.76
CA THR A 68 0.21 13.13 22.09
C THR A 68 1.71 13.24 22.36
N LEU A 69 2.42 12.12 22.28
CA LEU A 69 3.86 12.07 22.45
C LEU A 69 4.60 13.00 21.46
N GLU A 70 4.14 13.07 20.21
CA GLU A 70 4.74 13.96 19.21
C GLU A 70 4.58 15.42 19.58
N HIS A 71 3.41 15.82 20.09
CA HIS A 71 3.18 17.19 20.50
C HIS A 71 4.06 17.58 21.69
N LEU A 72 4.18 16.69 22.69
CA LEU A 72 5.06 16.86 23.84
C LEU A 72 6.54 16.94 23.43
N THR A 73 6.95 16.17 22.42
CA THR A 73 8.31 16.16 21.90
C THR A 73 8.63 17.45 21.14
N ALA A 74 7.71 17.92 20.29
CA ALA A 74 7.83 19.19 19.58
C ALA A 74 7.87 20.39 20.55
N TRP A 75 7.02 20.35 21.58
CA TRP A 75 7.02 21.33 22.67
C TRP A 75 8.38 21.38 23.37
N LEU A 76 8.94 20.23 23.76
CA LEU A 76 10.25 20.15 24.41
C LEU A 76 11.37 20.73 23.53
N ALA A 77 11.34 20.45 22.23
CA ALA A 77 12.32 20.97 21.28
C ALA A 77 12.31 22.51 21.22
N GLN A 78 11.11 23.10 21.22
CA GLN A 78 10.94 24.55 21.29
C GLN A 78 11.48 25.12 22.61
N GLN A 79 11.21 24.46 23.75
CA GLN A 79 11.72 24.90 25.06
C GLN A 79 13.24 24.89 25.14
N CYS A 80 13.87 23.87 24.56
CA CYS A 80 15.32 23.69 24.62
C CYS A 80 16.08 24.39 23.48
N GLY A 81 15.37 25.07 22.57
CA GLY A 81 15.97 25.73 21.40
C GLY A 81 16.65 24.75 20.42
N GLN A 82 16.19 23.50 20.36
CA GLN A 82 16.72 22.48 19.46
C GLN A 82 15.70 22.17 18.35
N PRO A 83 16.13 21.89 17.11
CA PRO A 83 15.20 21.49 16.06
C PRO A 83 14.50 20.19 16.42
N TYR A 84 13.18 20.16 16.27
CA TYR A 84 12.41 18.92 16.31
C TYR A 84 12.46 18.25 14.95
N VAL A 85 12.73 16.95 14.93
CA VAL A 85 12.66 16.12 13.73
C VAL A 85 11.81 14.90 14.04
N ARG A 86 10.73 14.71 13.29
CA ARG A 86 10.02 13.45 13.27
C ARG A 86 10.77 12.46 12.40
N LEU A 87 11.02 11.27 12.91
CA LEU A 87 11.76 10.25 12.19
C LEU A 87 10.87 9.61 11.12
N ASP A 88 11.23 9.79 9.86
CA ASP A 88 10.63 9.08 8.74
C ASP A 88 11.60 7.99 8.25
N PRO A 89 11.27 6.69 8.41
CA PRO A 89 12.11 5.59 7.95
C PRO A 89 12.46 5.69 6.46
N LEU A 90 11.58 6.26 5.63
CA LEU A 90 11.79 6.37 4.18
C LEU A 90 12.79 7.48 3.80
N LYS A 91 13.02 8.45 4.69
CA LYS A 91 13.97 9.55 4.47
C LYS A 91 15.37 9.26 5.02
N ILE A 92 15.49 8.24 5.87
CA ILE A 92 16.75 7.87 6.51
C ILE A 92 17.54 6.96 5.57
N ASP A 93 18.67 7.45 5.05
CA ASP A 93 19.62 6.60 4.34
C ASP A 93 20.40 5.74 5.33
N ALA A 94 19.80 4.61 5.68
CA ALA A 94 20.29 3.63 6.62
C ALA A 94 21.71 3.12 6.30
N ALA A 95 22.12 3.10 5.02
CA ALA A 95 23.47 2.69 4.64
C ALA A 95 24.52 3.74 5.09
N SER A 96 24.18 5.03 4.99
CA SER A 96 25.07 6.13 5.39
C SER A 96 25.26 6.27 6.90
N ILE A 97 24.24 5.93 7.70
CA ILE A 97 24.22 6.22 9.15
C ILE A 97 24.69 5.06 10.03
N THR A 98 24.54 3.82 9.58
CA THR A 98 24.74 2.64 10.43
C THR A 98 26.21 2.36 10.75
N GLY A 99 27.14 2.90 9.94
CA GLY A 99 28.58 2.86 10.22
C GLY A 99 29.08 3.97 11.15
N LEU A 100 28.25 4.95 11.51
CA LEU A 100 28.70 6.14 12.27
C LEU A 100 28.77 5.89 13.78
N MET A 101 28.02 4.93 14.31
CA MET A 101 28.04 4.59 15.72
C MET A 101 27.66 3.12 15.95
N SER A 102 28.11 2.54 17.05
CA SER A 102 27.74 1.17 17.40
C SER A 102 26.33 1.11 18.01
N SER A 103 25.65 -0.02 17.82
CA SER A 103 24.33 -0.29 18.43
C SER A 103 24.36 -0.14 19.96
N ALA A 104 25.42 -0.63 20.61
CA ALA A 104 25.59 -0.51 22.05
C ALA A 104 25.74 0.95 22.50
N PHE A 105 26.45 1.78 21.74
CA PHE A 105 26.60 3.20 22.03
C PHE A 105 25.28 3.95 21.86
N ALA A 106 24.59 3.71 20.73
CA ALA A 106 23.29 4.30 20.43
C ALA A 106 22.22 3.95 21.49
N GLN A 107 22.15 2.68 21.92
CA GLN A 107 21.22 2.22 22.95
C GLN A 107 21.56 2.79 24.33
N ARG A 108 22.84 2.78 24.71
CA ARG A 108 23.30 3.32 26.00
C ARG A 108 22.94 4.79 26.17
N HIS A 109 23.09 5.59 25.10
CA HIS A 109 22.83 7.02 25.13
C HIS A 109 21.43 7.42 24.62
N GLN A 110 20.61 6.45 24.18
CA GLN A 110 19.28 6.67 23.59
C GLN A 110 19.32 7.71 22.44
N ILE A 111 20.27 7.53 21.52
CA ILE A 111 20.49 8.42 20.36
C ILE A 111 20.48 7.63 19.05
N LEU A 112 20.22 8.31 17.94
CA LEU A 112 20.26 7.73 16.60
C LEU A 112 20.80 8.75 15.59
N ALA A 113 21.81 8.39 14.80
CA ALA A 113 22.18 9.20 13.63
C ALA A 113 21.08 9.08 12.57
N ILE A 114 20.65 10.22 12.01
CA ILE A 114 19.53 10.26 11.06
C ILE A 114 19.93 10.82 9.69
N ALA A 115 21.03 11.55 9.63
CA ALA A 115 21.60 12.05 8.38
C ALA A 115 23.11 12.28 8.55
N ALA A 116 23.86 12.04 7.48
CA ALA A 116 25.26 12.41 7.37
C ALA A 116 25.53 13.03 6.01
N ASP A 117 26.00 14.28 6.02
CA ASP A 117 26.45 14.97 4.80
C ASP A 117 28.00 14.86 4.66
N GLN A 118 28.73 15.79 4.05
CA GLN A 118 30.22 15.79 4.11
C GLN A 118 30.76 16.67 5.25
N THR A 119 29.92 17.51 5.83
CA THR A 119 30.27 18.63 6.71
C THR A 119 29.84 18.44 8.17
N SER A 120 28.82 17.64 8.45
CA SER A 120 28.15 17.50 9.75
C SER A 120 27.33 16.22 9.84
N ILE A 121 27.11 15.71 11.05
CA ILE A 121 26.29 14.52 11.30
C ILE A 121 25.12 14.95 12.18
N THR A 122 23.90 14.65 11.74
CA THR A 122 22.68 14.96 12.49
C THR A 122 22.30 13.76 13.35
N VAL A 123 22.24 13.98 14.67
CA VAL A 123 21.93 12.95 15.67
C VAL A 123 20.67 13.34 16.43
N ALA A 124 19.68 12.44 16.40
CA ALA A 124 18.45 12.53 17.15
C ALA A 124 18.63 12.03 18.58
N SER A 125 18.11 12.78 19.56
CA SER A 125 18.08 12.43 20.97
C SER A 125 16.76 12.85 21.60
N ALA A 126 16.26 12.07 22.57
CA ALA A 126 15.12 12.49 23.39
C ALA A 126 15.54 13.23 24.67
N GLN A 127 16.86 13.33 24.94
CA GLN A 127 17.43 13.85 26.19
C GLN A 127 18.27 15.12 25.92
N PRO A 128 17.64 16.31 25.80
CA PRO A 128 18.32 17.54 25.36
C PRO A 128 19.44 18.01 26.30
N ASN A 129 19.35 17.63 27.58
CA ASN A 129 20.26 17.99 28.66
C ASN A 129 21.47 17.06 28.79
N VAL A 130 21.49 15.92 28.07
CA VAL A 130 22.59 14.96 28.11
C VAL A 130 23.49 15.20 26.90
N LYS A 131 24.71 15.67 27.13
CA LYS A 131 25.68 16.10 26.10
C LYS A 131 26.99 15.31 26.11
N GLY A 132 27.25 14.50 27.13
CA GLY A 132 28.55 13.81 27.31
C GLY A 132 28.96 12.94 26.14
N TRP A 133 28.01 12.34 25.42
CA TRP A 133 28.26 11.49 24.24
C TRP A 133 28.71 12.28 23.00
N GLU A 134 28.50 13.61 22.96
CA GLU A 134 28.79 14.44 21.79
C GLU A 134 30.31 14.51 21.52
N ALA A 135 31.11 14.63 22.58
CA ALA A 135 32.56 14.70 22.49
C ALA A 135 33.14 13.39 21.93
N ASP A 136 32.65 12.25 22.40
CA ASP A 136 33.09 10.92 21.97
C ASP A 136 32.82 10.69 20.48
N LEU A 137 31.61 11.01 20.00
CA LEU A 137 31.27 10.88 18.58
C LEU A 137 32.05 11.88 17.70
N ARG A 138 32.21 13.12 18.16
CA ARG A 138 32.97 14.12 17.42
C ARG A 138 34.44 13.71 17.27
N GLN A 139 35.02 13.11 18.31
CA GLN A 139 36.38 12.58 18.27
C GLN A 139 36.49 11.36 17.34
N ALA A 140 35.54 10.44 17.38
CA ALA A 140 35.56 9.23 16.54
C ALA A 140 35.34 9.53 15.04
N LEU A 141 34.46 10.48 14.71
CA LEU A 141 34.01 10.74 13.34
C LEU A 141 34.69 11.95 12.69
N ASN A 142 35.46 12.72 13.47
CA ASN A 142 36.13 13.96 13.05
C ASN A 142 35.22 14.95 12.32
N ARG A 143 33.95 15.02 12.73
CA ARG A 143 32.90 15.84 12.11
C ARG A 143 32.02 16.49 13.19
N PRO A 144 31.53 17.72 12.97
CA PRO A 144 30.64 18.38 13.92
C PRO A 144 29.28 17.67 13.98
N ILE A 145 28.72 17.61 15.19
CA ILE A 145 27.43 16.98 15.47
C ILE A 145 26.34 18.06 15.55
N LYS A 146 25.26 17.88 14.79
CA LYS A 146 24.03 18.66 14.90
C LYS A 146 23.02 17.84 15.71
N ARG A 147 22.56 18.38 16.84
CA ARG A 147 21.59 17.72 17.72
C ARG A 147 20.17 18.11 17.33
N VAL A 148 19.30 17.12 17.25
CA VAL A 148 17.85 17.32 17.04
C VAL A 148 17.07 16.50 18.06
N ILE A 149 15.88 16.98 18.42
CA ILE A 149 14.97 16.25 19.29
C ILE A 149 14.02 15.41 18.45
N ALA A 150 13.90 14.13 18.79
CA ALA A 150 12.93 13.23 18.17
C ALA A 150 12.21 12.38 19.21
N ASN A 151 11.13 11.74 18.77
CA ASN A 151 10.29 10.91 19.62
C ASN A 151 11.11 9.75 20.25
N PRO A 152 11.14 9.60 21.59
CA PRO A 152 11.94 8.58 22.27
C PRO A 152 11.58 7.14 21.86
N LEU A 153 10.31 6.86 21.57
CA LEU A 153 9.88 5.53 21.13
C LEU A 153 10.37 5.24 19.72
N GLU A 154 10.33 6.24 18.83
CA GLU A 154 10.82 6.11 17.45
C GLU A 154 12.34 5.93 17.42
N ILE A 155 13.10 6.68 18.22
CA ILE A 155 14.56 6.51 18.34
C ILE A 155 14.89 5.06 18.75
N ALA A 156 14.22 4.54 19.78
CA ALA A 156 14.48 3.19 20.28
C ALA A 156 14.09 2.10 19.26
N ARG A 157 12.90 2.22 18.66
CA ARG A 157 12.39 1.29 17.66
C ARG A 157 13.27 1.27 16.41
N LEU A 158 13.43 2.43 15.76
CA LEU A 158 14.20 2.53 14.52
C LEU A 158 15.67 2.23 14.73
N GLY A 159 16.26 2.64 15.85
CA GLY A 159 17.63 2.27 16.17
C GLY A 159 17.82 0.76 16.18
N THR A 160 16.94 0.03 16.87
CA THR A 160 17.02 -1.43 16.95
C THR A 160 16.86 -2.10 15.58
N GLU A 161 15.88 -1.66 14.79
CA GLU A 161 15.62 -2.19 13.44
C GLU A 161 16.80 -1.92 12.48
N LEU A 162 17.27 -0.68 12.42
CA LEU A 162 18.34 -0.24 11.51
C LEU A 162 19.68 -0.88 11.83
N PHE A 163 20.08 -0.93 13.11
CA PHE A 163 21.34 -1.58 13.49
C PHE A 163 21.30 -3.09 13.28
N ARG A 164 20.14 -3.74 13.47
CA ARG A 164 19.98 -5.18 13.18
C ARG A 164 20.12 -5.45 11.68
N LEU A 165 19.49 -4.62 10.85
CA LEU A 165 19.61 -4.71 9.40
C LEU A 165 21.06 -4.50 8.96
N ALA A 166 21.70 -3.43 9.42
CA ALA A 166 23.09 -3.13 9.05
C ALA A 166 24.08 -4.20 9.50
N LYS A 167 23.93 -4.72 10.73
CA LYS A 167 24.74 -5.85 11.20
C LYS A 167 24.56 -7.07 10.29
N SER A 168 23.35 -7.32 9.80
CA SER A 168 23.08 -8.43 8.89
C SER A 168 23.66 -8.19 7.49
N VAL A 169 23.52 -6.98 6.94
CA VAL A 169 24.13 -6.61 5.65
C VAL A 169 25.66 -6.70 5.71
N THR A 170 26.28 -6.14 6.75
CA THR A 170 27.74 -6.19 6.94
C THR A 170 28.23 -7.62 7.21
N GLY A 171 27.49 -8.41 8.00
CA GLY A 171 27.80 -9.81 8.24
C GLY A 171 27.78 -10.64 6.95
N ALA A 172 26.76 -10.46 6.11
CA ALA A 172 26.68 -11.10 4.79
C ALA A 172 27.83 -10.67 3.88
N ALA A 173 28.23 -9.39 3.90
CA ALA A 173 29.31 -8.86 3.08
C ALA A 173 30.72 -9.35 3.49
N LEU A 174 30.99 -9.44 4.80
CA LEU A 174 32.29 -9.85 5.33
C LEU A 174 32.56 -11.35 5.18
N THR A 175 31.51 -12.17 5.21
CA THR A 175 31.64 -13.63 5.12
C THR A 175 32.07 -14.04 3.71
N ASP A 176 31.61 -13.33 2.68
CA ASP A 176 31.93 -13.61 1.27
C ASP A 176 33.36 -13.15 0.88
N GLN A 177 33.94 -12.19 1.60
CA GLN A 177 35.35 -11.81 1.41
C GLN A 177 36.33 -12.90 1.89
N LYS A 178 35.97 -13.70 2.89
CA LYS A 178 36.81 -14.82 3.36
C LYS A 178 36.80 -16.03 2.42
N THR A 179 35.78 -16.19 1.59
CA THR A 179 35.67 -17.23 0.55
C THR A 179 36.28 -16.82 -0.79
N SER A 180 36.86 -15.61 -0.89
CA SER A 180 37.49 -15.10 -2.12
C SER A 180 38.93 -15.58 -2.38
N SER A 181 39.37 -16.69 -1.77
CA SER A 181 40.49 -17.48 -2.30
C SER A 181 39.97 -18.37 -3.42
N LEU A 182 40.44 -18.13 -4.65
CA LEU A 182 40.23 -18.85 -5.91
C LEU A 182 39.59 -20.26 -5.82
N PRO A 183 38.68 -20.64 -6.74
CA PRO A 183 37.93 -21.87 -6.66
C PRO A 183 38.83 -23.08 -6.89
N ASN A 184 39.15 -23.82 -5.82
CA ASN A 184 39.49 -25.24 -5.95
C ASN A 184 38.23 -25.97 -6.44
N LEU A 185 38.18 -26.20 -7.74
CA LEU A 185 37.51 -27.32 -8.35
C LEU A 185 38.01 -28.58 -7.62
N GLU A 186 37.10 -29.43 -7.12
CA GLU A 186 37.35 -30.65 -6.33
C GLU A 186 37.40 -30.48 -4.79
N GLN A 187 36.25 -30.25 -4.17
CA GLN A 187 35.97 -30.89 -2.88
C GLN A 187 34.54 -31.46 -2.87
N LEU A 188 34.49 -32.72 -3.30
CA LEU A 188 33.55 -33.79 -2.96
C LEU A 188 32.29 -33.40 -2.15
N LEU A 189 31.15 -33.64 -2.79
CA LEU A 189 29.85 -33.86 -2.16
C LEU A 189 29.97 -34.88 -1.02
N ASN A 190 29.84 -34.42 0.23
CA ASN A 190 29.33 -35.25 1.31
C ASN A 190 27.80 -35.14 1.30
N LEU A 191 27.17 -36.08 0.60
CA LEU A 191 25.75 -36.39 0.71
C LEU A 191 25.50 -37.02 2.08
N GLY A 192 24.78 -36.31 2.95
CA GLY A 192 24.16 -36.89 4.13
C GLY A 192 24.44 -36.15 5.44
N ALA A 193 23.58 -35.17 5.77
CA ALA A 193 23.15 -34.90 7.14
C ALA A 193 21.89 -34.03 7.07
N GLY A 194 20.75 -34.60 7.46
CA GLY A 194 19.57 -33.83 7.80
C GLY A 194 19.87 -32.90 8.98
N ASN A 195 19.17 -31.76 9.02
CA ASN A 195 19.31 -30.68 10.01
C ASN A 195 20.69 -30.04 10.05
N GLN A 196 21.02 -29.28 9.00
CA GLN A 196 22.05 -28.24 9.12
C GLN A 196 21.39 -26.96 9.63
N GLU A 197 21.84 -26.48 10.78
CA GLU A 197 21.63 -25.10 11.22
C GLU A 197 22.03 -24.16 10.06
N PRO A 198 21.25 -23.11 9.77
CA PRO A 198 21.56 -22.21 8.68
C PRO A 198 22.97 -21.63 8.87
N ASP A 199 23.78 -21.69 7.81
CA ASP A 199 25.11 -21.08 7.76
C ASP A 199 25.03 -19.61 8.23
N ALA A 200 26.08 -19.07 8.84
CA ALA A 200 26.03 -17.72 9.41
C ALA A 200 25.63 -16.66 8.35
N ASN A 201 25.99 -16.90 7.09
CA ASN A 201 25.58 -16.08 5.95
C ASN A 201 24.07 -16.19 5.68
N ASP A 202 23.52 -17.40 5.70
CA ASP A 202 22.09 -17.64 5.50
C ASP A 202 21.23 -16.97 6.58
N ALA A 203 21.68 -16.98 7.84
CA ALA A 203 20.98 -16.31 8.93
C ALA A 203 20.87 -14.78 8.71
N HIS A 204 21.91 -14.15 8.16
CA HIS A 204 21.89 -12.73 7.83
C HIS A 204 20.94 -12.41 6.67
N ILE A 205 20.93 -13.23 5.64
CA ILE A 205 20.02 -13.05 4.49
C ILE A 205 18.56 -13.27 4.90
N VAL A 206 18.29 -14.25 5.78
CA VAL A 206 16.96 -14.48 6.35
C VAL A 206 16.46 -13.23 7.07
N HIS A 207 17.27 -12.63 7.94
CA HIS A 207 16.89 -11.41 8.65
C HIS A 207 16.63 -10.21 7.71
N ILE A 208 17.38 -10.08 6.62
CA ILE A 208 17.16 -9.02 5.63
C ILE A 208 15.80 -9.21 4.94
N VAL A 209 15.46 -10.44 4.55
CA VAL A 209 14.18 -10.77 3.91
C VAL A 209 13.01 -10.55 4.89
N ASP A 210 13.16 -10.98 6.15
CA ASP A 210 12.13 -10.78 7.17
C ASP A 210 11.88 -9.29 7.44
N TRP A 211 12.95 -8.51 7.58
CA TRP A 211 12.86 -7.05 7.71
C TRP A 211 12.18 -6.42 6.49
N LEU A 212 12.52 -6.85 5.28
CA LEU A 212 11.93 -6.34 4.04
C LEU A 212 10.42 -6.58 3.99
N PHE A 213 9.95 -7.77 4.37
CA PHE A 213 8.53 -8.08 4.44
C PHE A 213 7.82 -7.28 5.52
N GLN A 214 8.37 -7.27 6.74
CA GLN A 214 7.79 -6.50 7.85
C GLN A 214 7.66 -5.02 7.48
N HIS A 215 8.74 -4.43 6.97
CA HIS A 215 8.74 -3.04 6.54
C HIS A 215 7.72 -2.79 5.43
N ALA A 216 7.64 -3.66 4.41
CA ALA A 216 6.66 -3.51 3.33
C ALA A 216 5.20 -3.59 3.84
N PHE A 217 4.90 -4.49 4.78
CA PHE A 217 3.56 -4.64 5.37
C PHE A 217 3.18 -3.46 6.25
N GLU A 218 4.07 -3.00 7.13
CA GLU A 218 3.85 -1.81 7.96
C GLU A 218 3.65 -0.57 7.10
N GLN A 219 4.39 -0.47 5.99
CA GLN A 219 4.24 0.60 5.02
C GLN A 219 3.01 0.42 4.10
N ARG A 220 2.22 -0.64 4.22
CA ARG A 220 1.07 -0.94 3.33
C ARG A 220 1.45 -0.90 1.85
N ALA A 221 2.63 -1.39 1.52
CA ALA A 221 3.10 -1.45 0.14
C ALA A 221 2.29 -2.46 -0.68
N SER A 222 2.08 -2.14 -1.96
CA SER A 222 1.43 -3.02 -2.94
C SER A 222 2.42 -3.88 -3.71
N ASP A 223 3.64 -3.36 -3.96
CA ASP A 223 4.71 -4.09 -4.61
C ASP A 223 6.06 -3.82 -3.90
N ILE A 224 6.92 -4.82 -3.85
CA ILE A 224 8.34 -4.73 -3.47
C ILE A 224 9.17 -4.92 -4.73
N HIS A 225 10.04 -3.97 -5.04
CA HIS A 225 10.94 -4.00 -6.18
C HIS A 225 12.38 -4.16 -5.71
N ILE A 226 13.08 -5.16 -6.23
CA ILE A 226 14.51 -5.39 -6.00
C ILE A 226 15.21 -5.31 -7.36
N GLU A 227 15.98 -4.25 -7.55
CA GLU A 227 16.55 -3.90 -8.85
C GLU A 227 18.08 -3.86 -8.77
N PRO A 228 18.79 -4.83 -9.37
CA PRO A 228 20.25 -4.77 -9.45
C PRO A 228 20.69 -3.62 -10.37
N ARG A 229 21.66 -2.83 -9.93
CA ARG A 229 22.39 -1.84 -10.74
C ARG A 229 23.88 -2.15 -10.73
N ARG A 230 24.65 -1.39 -11.50
CA ARG A 230 26.09 -1.59 -11.68
C ARG A 230 26.88 -1.58 -10.36
N GLU A 231 26.56 -0.66 -9.46
CA GLU A 231 27.33 -0.44 -8.22
C GLU A 231 26.58 -0.94 -6.96
N GLN A 232 25.25 -0.92 -6.97
CA GLN A 232 24.40 -1.30 -5.84
C GLN A 232 23.03 -1.80 -6.32
N GLY A 233 22.37 -2.64 -5.53
CA GLY A 233 20.97 -3.02 -5.74
C GLY A 233 20.04 -2.05 -5.03
N ALA A 234 19.02 -1.55 -5.73
CA ALA A 234 18.01 -0.67 -5.16
C ALA A 234 16.77 -1.46 -4.74
N VAL A 235 16.30 -1.22 -3.52
CA VAL A 235 15.02 -1.71 -3.02
C VAL A 235 14.02 -0.56 -3.02
N ARG A 236 12.87 -0.76 -3.69
CA ARG A 236 11.80 0.23 -3.79
C ARG A 236 10.47 -0.38 -3.40
N LEU A 237 9.61 0.38 -2.74
CA LEU A 237 8.25 -0.03 -2.41
C LEU A 237 7.26 0.78 -3.24
N ARG A 238 6.21 0.14 -3.75
CA ARG A 238 5.07 0.84 -4.33
C ARG A 238 4.01 1.08 -3.27
N ILE A 239 3.84 2.32 -2.85
CA ILE A 239 2.85 2.74 -1.84
C ILE A 239 1.85 3.65 -2.53
N ASP A 240 0.55 3.34 -2.42
CA ASP A 240 -0.54 4.11 -3.04
C ASP A 240 -0.33 4.43 -4.53
N GLY A 241 0.32 3.51 -5.25
CA GLY A 241 0.61 3.62 -6.68
C GLY A 241 1.96 4.25 -7.03
N ILE A 242 2.65 4.90 -6.09
CA ILE A 242 3.91 5.62 -6.28
C ILE A 242 5.10 4.78 -5.79
N LEU A 243 6.23 4.84 -6.49
CA LEU A 243 7.46 4.14 -6.10
C LEU A 243 8.33 5.00 -5.18
N HIS A 244 8.71 4.43 -4.04
CA HIS A 244 9.59 5.05 -3.04
C HIS A 244 10.87 4.22 -2.89
N ASN A 245 12.04 4.88 -2.90
CA ASN A 245 13.31 4.22 -2.58
C ASN A 245 13.40 3.99 -1.07
N VAL A 246 13.81 2.79 -0.66
CA VAL A 246 13.86 2.38 0.75
C VAL A 246 15.27 2.05 1.22
N TYR A 247 16.01 1.26 0.43
CA TYR A 247 17.36 0.82 0.84
C TYR A 247 18.22 0.51 -0.39
N HIS A 248 19.54 0.63 -0.23
CA HIS A 248 20.52 0.20 -1.23
C HIS A 248 21.39 -0.92 -0.65
N PHE A 249 21.35 -2.10 -1.28
CA PHE A 249 22.17 -3.22 -0.89
C PHE A 249 23.43 -3.29 -1.76
N PRO A 250 24.56 -3.77 -1.22
CA PRO A 250 25.67 -4.24 -2.05
C PRO A 250 25.21 -5.29 -3.06
N VAL A 251 25.88 -5.38 -4.21
CA VAL A 251 25.48 -6.27 -5.33
C VAL A 251 25.41 -7.74 -4.90
N HIS A 252 26.35 -8.21 -4.09
CA HIS A 252 26.36 -9.59 -3.58
C HIS A 252 25.17 -9.87 -2.63
N VAL A 253 24.87 -8.96 -1.70
CA VAL A 253 23.69 -9.07 -0.82
C VAL A 253 22.41 -9.08 -1.64
N THR A 254 22.31 -8.20 -2.65
CA THR A 254 21.15 -8.17 -3.55
C THR A 254 20.94 -9.53 -4.23
N THR A 255 22.02 -10.14 -4.71
CA THR A 255 21.99 -11.46 -5.36
C THR A 255 21.58 -12.57 -4.40
N ALA A 256 22.06 -12.52 -3.15
CA ALA A 256 21.71 -13.47 -2.11
C ALA A 256 20.23 -13.34 -1.68
N VAL A 257 19.73 -12.11 -1.53
CA VAL A 257 18.31 -11.83 -1.25
C VAL A 257 17.41 -12.39 -2.36
N VAL A 258 17.74 -12.12 -3.63
CA VAL A 258 17.00 -12.68 -4.78
C VAL A 258 17.02 -14.21 -4.76
N SER A 259 18.17 -14.83 -4.46
CA SER A 259 18.30 -16.29 -4.39
C SER A 259 17.46 -16.90 -3.26
N ARG A 260 17.45 -16.25 -2.08
CA ARG A 260 16.60 -16.66 -0.95
C ARG A 260 15.11 -16.56 -1.29
N LEU A 261 14.69 -15.47 -1.91
CA LEU A 261 13.31 -15.28 -2.35
C LEU A 261 12.91 -16.28 -3.45
N LYS A 262 13.83 -16.64 -4.36
CA LYS A 262 13.63 -17.73 -5.32
C LYS A 262 13.40 -19.07 -4.63
N SER A 263 14.21 -19.39 -3.63
CA SER A 263 14.04 -20.61 -2.82
C SER A 263 12.69 -20.64 -2.11
N LEU A 264 12.28 -19.53 -1.46
CA LEU A 264 11.00 -19.44 -0.77
C LEU A 264 9.81 -19.57 -1.74
N GLY A 265 9.93 -18.98 -2.93
CA GLY A 265 8.93 -19.06 -3.99
C GLY A 265 8.95 -20.35 -4.82
N ARG A 266 9.76 -21.35 -4.42
CA ARG A 266 9.96 -22.64 -5.13
C ARG A 266 10.41 -22.48 -6.59
N MET A 267 11.16 -21.43 -6.88
CA MET A 267 11.78 -21.18 -8.19
C MET A 267 13.15 -21.87 -8.29
N ASN A 268 13.65 -22.08 -9.51
CA ASN A 268 14.98 -22.62 -9.74
C ASN A 268 16.05 -21.54 -9.50
N VAL A 269 16.77 -21.66 -8.37
CA VAL A 269 17.82 -20.72 -7.96
C VAL A 269 19.00 -20.70 -8.95
N ALA A 270 19.32 -21.85 -9.56
CA ALA A 270 20.44 -21.98 -10.49
C ALA A 270 20.18 -21.34 -11.86
N GLU A 271 18.92 -21.33 -12.32
CA GLU A 271 18.56 -20.70 -13.59
C GLU A 271 18.39 -19.19 -13.41
N LYS A 272 19.23 -18.38 -14.06
CA LYS A 272 19.21 -16.91 -13.94
C LYS A 272 18.97 -16.20 -15.27
N ARG A 273 18.78 -16.96 -16.36
CA ARG A 273 18.74 -16.46 -17.75
C ARG A 273 17.32 -16.46 -18.34
N LYS A 274 16.34 -16.95 -17.59
CA LYS A 274 14.93 -16.98 -18.01
C LYS A 274 14.06 -16.31 -16.95
N PRO A 275 12.94 -15.66 -17.34
CA PRO A 275 11.95 -15.21 -16.38
C PRO A 275 11.41 -16.39 -15.57
N GLN A 276 11.11 -16.16 -14.30
CA GLN A 276 10.48 -17.15 -13.42
C GLN A 276 9.42 -16.50 -12.56
N ASP A 277 8.36 -17.25 -12.28
CA ASP A 277 7.28 -16.86 -11.39
C ASP A 277 7.25 -17.79 -10.17
N GLY A 278 6.91 -17.24 -9.01
CA GLY A 278 6.80 -17.99 -7.77
C GLY A 278 5.73 -17.40 -6.85
N ARG A 279 5.36 -18.15 -5.81
CA ARG A 279 4.38 -17.72 -4.82
C ARG A 279 4.88 -18.02 -3.42
N ILE A 280 4.69 -17.10 -2.48
CA ILE A 280 4.99 -17.27 -1.06
C ILE A 280 3.71 -16.97 -0.28
N LYS A 281 3.31 -17.87 0.62
CA LYS A 281 2.30 -17.58 1.64
C LYS A 281 3.00 -17.29 2.95
N THR A 282 2.66 -16.17 3.58
CA THR A 282 3.23 -15.71 4.85
C THR A 282 2.16 -15.05 5.71
N LYS A 283 2.54 -14.59 6.90
CA LYS A 283 1.66 -13.84 7.81
C LYS A 283 2.29 -12.49 8.12
N THR A 284 1.44 -11.47 8.26
CA THR A 284 1.88 -10.18 8.80
C THR A 284 2.23 -10.31 10.27
N PRO A 285 2.95 -9.33 10.86
CA PRO A 285 3.17 -9.30 12.31
C PRO A 285 1.89 -9.32 13.15
N ALA A 286 0.77 -8.85 12.59
CA ALA A 286 -0.56 -8.89 13.22
C ALA A 286 -1.27 -10.26 13.06
N GLY A 287 -0.65 -11.24 12.39
CA GLY A 287 -1.17 -12.59 12.21
C GLY A 287 -2.06 -12.79 10.98
N ALA A 288 -2.34 -11.73 10.21
CA ALA A 288 -3.12 -11.84 8.98
C ALA A 288 -2.36 -12.59 7.88
N GLU A 289 -3.03 -13.49 7.18
CA GLU A 289 -2.44 -14.22 6.05
C GLU A 289 -2.26 -13.31 4.84
N VAL A 290 -1.10 -13.42 4.19
CA VAL A 290 -0.72 -12.64 3.00
C VAL A 290 -0.08 -13.57 1.99
N GLU A 291 -0.47 -13.42 0.73
CA GLU A 291 0.19 -14.08 -0.39
C GLU A 291 1.06 -13.07 -1.15
N LEU A 292 2.26 -13.49 -1.52
CA LEU A 292 3.19 -12.72 -2.34
C LEU A 292 3.35 -13.45 -3.67
N ARG A 293 3.11 -12.75 -4.78
CA ARG A 293 3.43 -13.23 -6.13
C ARG A 293 4.78 -12.66 -6.55
N LEU A 294 5.72 -13.53 -6.85
CA LEU A 294 7.09 -13.18 -7.20
C LEU A 294 7.29 -13.36 -8.69
N ALA A 295 7.96 -12.41 -9.33
CA ALA A 295 8.42 -12.54 -10.70
C ALA A 295 9.88 -12.09 -10.79
N THR A 296 10.71 -12.90 -11.44
CA THR A 296 12.10 -12.54 -11.78
C THR A 296 12.25 -12.31 -13.27
N LEU A 297 13.09 -11.34 -13.63
CA LEU A 297 13.46 -11.05 -15.00
C LEU A 297 14.97 -10.81 -15.09
N PRO A 298 15.71 -11.52 -15.96
CA PRO A 298 17.12 -11.25 -16.20
C PRO A 298 17.34 -9.84 -16.74
N THR A 299 18.31 -9.12 -16.19
CA THR A 299 18.75 -7.78 -16.64
C THR A 299 20.27 -7.73 -16.79
N ALA A 300 20.81 -6.64 -17.31
CA ALA A 300 22.24 -6.47 -17.57
C ALA A 300 23.13 -6.64 -16.30
N PHE A 301 22.60 -6.34 -15.11
CA PHE A 301 23.37 -6.36 -13.85
C PHE A 301 22.92 -7.45 -12.87
N GLY A 302 22.03 -8.36 -13.30
CA GLY A 302 21.49 -9.42 -12.47
C GLY A 302 19.99 -9.65 -12.67
N GLU A 303 19.38 -10.47 -11.83
CA GLU A 303 17.94 -10.71 -11.87
C GLU A 303 17.19 -9.59 -11.13
N LYS A 304 16.34 -8.85 -11.86
CA LYS A 304 15.35 -7.98 -11.24
C LYS A 304 14.25 -8.86 -10.67
N MET A 305 13.81 -8.57 -9.45
CA MET A 305 12.69 -9.25 -8.82
C MET A 305 11.61 -8.25 -8.41
N VAL A 306 10.35 -8.62 -8.65
CA VAL A 306 9.18 -7.88 -8.16
C VAL A 306 8.33 -8.85 -7.35
N LEU A 307 7.88 -8.42 -6.17
CA LEU A 307 6.94 -9.15 -5.34
C LEU A 307 5.68 -8.31 -5.20
N ARG A 308 4.56 -8.82 -5.68
CA ARG A 308 3.25 -8.20 -5.49
C ARG A 308 2.63 -8.72 -4.21
N ILE A 309 2.27 -7.82 -3.31
CA ILE A 309 1.63 -8.13 -2.04
C ILE A 309 0.12 -8.21 -2.24
N PHE A 310 -0.44 -9.39 -1.98
CA PHE A 310 -1.88 -9.60 -1.92
C PHE A 310 -2.33 -9.62 -0.46
N ASP A 311 -3.00 -8.55 -0.07
CA ASP A 311 -3.74 -8.49 1.19
C ASP A 311 -5.18 -8.98 0.96
N PRO A 312 -5.57 -10.14 1.50
CA PRO A 312 -6.93 -10.68 1.36
C PRO A 312 -8.00 -9.74 1.91
N HIS A 313 -7.67 -8.88 2.88
CA HIS A 313 -8.65 -7.97 3.50
C HIS A 313 -9.19 -6.93 2.52
N VAL A 314 -8.44 -6.59 1.46
CA VAL A 314 -8.92 -5.67 0.42
C VAL A 314 -10.13 -6.24 -0.32
N LEU A 315 -10.19 -7.55 -0.48
CA LEU A 315 -11.29 -8.27 -1.13
C LEU A 315 -12.45 -8.59 -0.14
N LEU A 316 -12.32 -8.26 1.15
CA LEU A 316 -13.36 -8.40 2.18
C LEU A 316 -14.18 -7.10 2.37
N LYS A 317 -13.91 -6.06 1.59
CA LYS A 317 -14.62 -4.77 1.72
C LYS A 317 -16.08 -4.88 1.26
N GLY A 318 -16.99 -4.36 2.08
CA GLY A 318 -18.39 -4.14 1.69
C GLY A 318 -18.53 -2.99 0.68
N PHE A 319 -19.71 -2.88 0.06
CA PHE A 319 -20.01 -1.84 -0.94
C PHE A 319 -19.87 -0.42 -0.38
N ASP A 320 -20.14 -0.23 0.91
CA ASP A 320 -19.94 1.01 1.67
C ASP A 320 -18.48 1.48 1.60
N GLN A 321 -17.53 0.55 1.66
CA GLN A 321 -16.10 0.81 1.64
C GLN A 321 -15.50 0.86 0.23
N LEU A 322 -16.23 0.40 -0.79
CA LEU A 322 -15.83 0.50 -2.20
C LEU A 322 -16.10 1.91 -2.78
N GLY A 323 -16.89 2.73 -2.09
CA GLY A 323 -17.11 4.14 -2.45
C GLY A 323 -18.19 4.35 -3.50
N PHE A 324 -19.16 3.43 -3.59
CA PHE A 324 -20.38 3.63 -4.38
C PHE A 324 -21.20 4.80 -3.81
N SER A 325 -21.82 5.60 -4.69
CA SER A 325 -22.90 6.49 -4.27
C SER A 325 -24.22 5.72 -4.15
N ALA A 326 -25.23 6.31 -3.49
CA ALA A 326 -26.54 5.69 -3.39
C ALA A 326 -27.17 5.40 -4.77
N GLU A 327 -26.95 6.28 -5.74
CA GLU A 327 -27.42 6.11 -7.11
C GLU A 327 -26.65 4.99 -7.84
N ASP A 328 -25.34 4.88 -7.60
CA ASP A 328 -24.53 3.79 -8.17
C ASP A 328 -24.99 2.42 -7.63
N ILE A 329 -25.28 2.33 -6.33
CA ILE A 329 -25.80 1.10 -5.71
C ILE A 329 -27.14 0.72 -6.34
N GLN A 330 -28.05 1.68 -6.52
CA GLN A 330 -29.35 1.40 -7.13
C GLN A 330 -29.23 0.85 -8.55
N ARG A 331 -28.35 1.43 -9.39
CA ARG A 331 -28.10 0.93 -10.74
C ARG A 331 -27.43 -0.45 -10.73
N TRP A 332 -26.46 -0.65 -9.84
CA TRP A 332 -25.77 -1.93 -9.72
C TRP A 332 -26.73 -3.04 -9.29
N ASP A 333 -27.52 -2.79 -8.25
CA ASP A 333 -28.55 -3.70 -7.75
C ASP A 333 -29.61 -4.01 -8.82
N HIS A 334 -29.97 -3.04 -9.66
CA HIS A 334 -30.91 -3.26 -10.75
C HIS A 334 -30.41 -4.32 -11.74
N MET A 335 -29.10 -4.34 -12.05
CA MET A 335 -28.51 -5.34 -12.93
C MET A 335 -28.30 -6.68 -12.22
N THR A 336 -27.77 -6.68 -11.00
CA THR A 336 -27.38 -7.92 -10.30
C THR A 336 -28.55 -8.75 -9.78
N ARG A 337 -29.75 -8.16 -9.71
CA ARG A 337 -31.00 -8.86 -9.36
C ARG A 337 -31.72 -9.48 -10.57
N GLN A 338 -31.22 -9.28 -11.78
CA GLN A 338 -31.81 -9.92 -12.96
C GLN A 338 -31.54 -11.43 -12.90
N PRO A 339 -32.50 -12.27 -13.36
CA PRO A 339 -32.32 -13.72 -13.34
C PRO A 339 -31.23 -14.18 -14.31
N ASN A 340 -31.07 -13.50 -15.45
CA ASN A 340 -30.10 -13.86 -16.47
C ASN A 340 -29.65 -12.63 -17.27
N GLY A 341 -28.52 -12.78 -17.95
CA GLY A 341 -27.91 -11.72 -18.76
C GLY A 341 -26.44 -11.49 -18.40
N ILE A 342 -25.77 -10.59 -19.11
CA ILE A 342 -24.35 -10.28 -18.93
C ILE A 342 -24.20 -8.92 -18.27
N ILE A 343 -23.40 -8.86 -17.21
CA ILE A 343 -22.91 -7.63 -16.59
C ILE A 343 -21.41 -7.55 -16.81
N LEU A 344 -20.94 -6.43 -17.37
CA LEU A 344 -19.52 -6.21 -17.63
C LEU A 344 -18.95 -5.15 -16.70
N ILE A 345 -17.83 -5.45 -16.07
CA ILE A 345 -17.03 -4.45 -15.34
C ILE A 345 -15.78 -4.14 -16.16
N THR A 346 -15.56 -2.87 -16.46
CA THR A 346 -14.44 -2.42 -17.27
C THR A 346 -13.52 -1.47 -16.52
N GLY A 347 -12.30 -1.36 -17.02
CA GLY A 347 -11.28 -0.48 -16.48
C GLY A 347 -9.88 -1.04 -16.67
N PRO A 348 -8.85 -0.21 -16.52
CA PRO A 348 -7.46 -0.63 -16.63
C PRO A 348 -7.06 -1.60 -15.50
N THR A 349 -5.85 -2.14 -15.60
CA THR A 349 -5.27 -2.94 -14.51
C THR A 349 -5.18 -2.12 -13.23
N GLY A 350 -5.56 -2.71 -12.10
CA GLY A 350 -5.54 -2.04 -10.80
C GLY A 350 -6.69 -1.06 -10.56
N SER A 351 -7.74 -1.07 -11.39
CA SER A 351 -8.95 -0.26 -11.16
C SER A 351 -9.90 -0.83 -10.10
N GLY A 352 -9.62 -2.03 -9.56
CA GLY A 352 -10.41 -2.68 -8.51
C GLY A 352 -11.57 -3.57 -9.00
N LYS A 353 -11.58 -3.98 -10.28
CA LYS A 353 -12.64 -4.84 -10.86
C LYS A 353 -12.90 -6.10 -10.05
N THR A 354 -11.84 -6.84 -9.72
CA THR A 354 -11.93 -8.08 -8.92
C THR A 354 -12.53 -7.82 -7.54
N SER A 355 -12.18 -6.71 -6.88
CA SER A 355 -12.76 -6.36 -5.58
C SER A 355 -14.27 -6.14 -5.66
N THR A 356 -14.73 -5.43 -6.70
CA THR A 356 -16.16 -5.21 -6.94
C THR A 356 -16.88 -6.51 -7.31
N LEU A 357 -16.27 -7.36 -8.14
CA LEU A 357 -16.80 -8.68 -8.46
C LEU A 357 -16.97 -9.54 -7.20
N TYR A 358 -15.92 -9.67 -6.40
CA TYR A 358 -15.95 -10.50 -5.19
C TYR A 358 -16.99 -9.99 -4.18
N ALA A 359 -17.07 -8.66 -3.96
CA ALA A 359 -18.09 -8.09 -3.09
C ALA A 359 -19.51 -8.39 -3.61
N THR A 360 -19.72 -8.32 -4.92
CA THR A 360 -20.99 -8.65 -5.56
C THR A 360 -21.33 -10.14 -5.43
N LEU A 361 -20.40 -11.03 -5.77
CA LEU A 361 -20.62 -12.47 -5.69
C LEU A 361 -20.90 -12.92 -4.26
N LYS A 362 -20.24 -12.35 -3.25
CA LYS A 362 -20.54 -12.64 -1.84
C LYS A 362 -21.96 -12.25 -1.44
N GLN A 363 -22.46 -11.12 -1.95
CA GLN A 363 -23.84 -10.70 -1.71
C GLN A 363 -24.86 -11.63 -2.39
N LEU A 364 -24.53 -12.15 -3.58
CA LEU A 364 -25.40 -13.02 -4.36
C LEU A 364 -25.32 -14.50 -3.95
N ALA A 365 -24.20 -14.91 -3.35
CA ALA A 365 -23.97 -16.26 -2.85
C ALA A 365 -24.80 -16.54 -1.60
N THR A 366 -26.03 -16.99 -1.82
CA THR A 366 -26.94 -17.48 -0.79
C THR A 366 -26.97 -19.01 -0.81
N PRO A 367 -27.43 -19.69 0.25
CA PRO A 367 -27.60 -21.16 0.23
C PRO A 367 -28.54 -21.69 -0.86
N GLN A 368 -29.29 -20.81 -1.52
CA GLN A 368 -30.24 -21.14 -2.61
C GLN A 368 -29.66 -20.86 -4.00
N SER A 369 -28.44 -20.32 -4.10
CA SER A 369 -27.82 -19.92 -5.36
C SER A 369 -26.48 -20.62 -5.54
N ASN A 370 -26.33 -21.33 -6.66
CA ASN A 370 -25.08 -21.94 -7.05
C ASN A 370 -24.23 -20.94 -7.85
N VAL A 371 -23.29 -20.31 -7.16
CA VAL A 371 -22.36 -19.34 -7.75
C VAL A 371 -21.06 -20.06 -8.13
N CYS A 372 -20.66 -19.94 -9.40
CA CYS A 372 -19.46 -20.56 -9.94
C CYS A 372 -18.56 -19.54 -10.65
N THR A 373 -17.24 -19.65 -10.47
CA THR A 373 -16.25 -18.75 -11.09
C THR A 373 -15.22 -19.51 -11.92
N LEU A 374 -14.75 -18.86 -13.00
CA LEU A 374 -13.56 -19.24 -13.75
C LEU A 374 -12.57 -18.07 -13.75
N GLU A 375 -11.37 -18.30 -13.23
CA GLU A 375 -10.39 -17.24 -12.94
C GLU A 375 -8.98 -17.61 -13.42
N ASP A 376 -8.17 -16.60 -13.74
CA ASP A 376 -6.79 -16.77 -14.21
C ASP A 376 -5.85 -15.70 -13.60
N PRO A 377 -5.27 -15.93 -12.40
CA PRO A 377 -5.55 -17.01 -11.44
C PRO A 377 -6.67 -16.66 -10.45
N ILE A 378 -7.04 -17.62 -9.58
CA ILE A 378 -7.90 -17.32 -8.42
C ILE A 378 -7.17 -16.36 -7.48
N GLU A 379 -7.80 -15.24 -7.15
CA GLU A 379 -7.19 -14.16 -6.36
C GLU A 379 -7.25 -14.42 -4.86
N MET A 380 -8.39 -14.94 -4.39
CA MET A 380 -8.56 -15.47 -3.04
C MET A 380 -9.57 -16.61 -3.09
N VAL A 381 -9.33 -17.64 -2.27
CA VAL A 381 -10.31 -18.70 -2.03
C VAL A 381 -11.41 -18.16 -1.11
N GLU A 382 -12.65 -18.17 -1.60
CA GLU A 382 -13.83 -17.74 -0.88
C GLU A 382 -14.76 -18.94 -0.66
N PRO A 383 -15.03 -19.33 0.60
CA PRO A 383 -15.90 -20.48 0.88
C PRO A 383 -17.36 -20.32 0.43
N ALA A 384 -17.83 -19.09 0.20
CA ALA A 384 -19.22 -18.84 -0.20
C ALA A 384 -19.58 -19.33 -1.62
N PHE A 385 -18.60 -19.57 -2.51
CA PHE A 385 -18.87 -19.96 -3.90
C PHE A 385 -17.80 -20.88 -4.50
N ASN A 386 -18.13 -21.55 -5.59
CA ASN A 386 -17.26 -22.54 -6.23
C ASN A 386 -16.30 -21.86 -7.22
N GLN A 387 -14.99 -22.01 -7.04
CA GLN A 387 -14.00 -21.34 -7.87
C GLN A 387 -13.13 -22.33 -8.64
N THR A 388 -12.99 -22.09 -9.94
CA THR A 388 -12.15 -22.89 -10.83
C THR A 388 -11.06 -22.01 -11.42
N GLN A 389 -9.80 -22.45 -11.33
CA GLN A 389 -8.69 -21.76 -11.99
C GLN A 389 -8.48 -22.33 -13.39
N VAL A 390 -8.29 -21.44 -14.37
CA VAL A 390 -7.88 -21.78 -15.73
C VAL A 390 -6.54 -22.52 -15.71
N GLN A 391 -6.45 -23.62 -16.45
CA GLN A 391 -5.27 -24.47 -16.56
C GLN A 391 -5.04 -24.86 -18.03
N PRO A 392 -4.33 -24.00 -18.80
CA PRO A 392 -4.13 -24.23 -20.23
C PRO A 392 -3.35 -25.51 -20.55
N ASN A 393 -2.51 -25.97 -19.62
CA ASN A 393 -1.72 -27.20 -19.75
C ASN A 393 -2.55 -28.49 -19.80
N ILE A 394 -3.83 -28.44 -19.42
CA ILE A 394 -4.79 -29.55 -19.49
C ILE A 394 -6.05 -29.16 -20.27
N ASP A 395 -5.96 -28.14 -21.13
CA ASP A 395 -7.05 -27.60 -21.95
C ASP A 395 -8.28 -27.09 -21.18
N LEU A 396 -8.13 -26.77 -19.89
CA LEU A 396 -9.14 -26.08 -19.09
C LEU A 396 -9.03 -24.57 -19.30
N THR A 397 -9.50 -24.10 -20.46
CA THR A 397 -9.59 -22.67 -20.84
C THR A 397 -10.89 -22.02 -20.34
N PHE A 398 -11.06 -20.70 -20.49
CA PHE A 398 -12.32 -20.03 -20.15
C PHE A 398 -13.51 -20.61 -20.93
N ALA A 399 -13.42 -20.74 -22.25
CA ALA A 399 -14.51 -21.27 -23.07
C ALA A 399 -14.88 -22.72 -22.72
N ASN A 400 -13.87 -23.60 -22.57
CA ASN A 400 -14.11 -24.99 -22.16
C ASN A 400 -14.65 -25.09 -20.73
N GLY A 401 -14.15 -24.23 -19.84
CA GLY A 401 -14.62 -24.10 -18.46
C GLY A 401 -16.10 -23.71 -18.42
N VAL A 402 -16.53 -22.69 -19.15
CA VAL A 402 -17.94 -22.27 -19.20
C VAL A 402 -18.81 -23.43 -19.68
N ARG A 403 -18.38 -24.11 -20.75
CA ARG A 403 -19.09 -25.27 -21.28
C ARG A 403 -19.22 -26.40 -20.26
N ALA A 404 -18.24 -26.58 -19.40
CA ALA A 404 -18.30 -27.55 -18.31
C ALA A 404 -19.21 -27.07 -17.17
N LEU A 405 -19.09 -25.79 -16.78
CA LEU A 405 -19.90 -25.18 -15.72
C LEU A 405 -21.39 -25.20 -16.03
N MET A 406 -21.81 -24.99 -17.28
CA MET A 406 -23.24 -25.08 -17.64
C MET A 406 -23.86 -26.47 -17.40
N ARG A 407 -23.05 -27.52 -17.14
CA ARG A 407 -23.53 -28.86 -16.71
C ARG A 407 -23.41 -29.08 -15.20
N GLN A 408 -23.10 -28.04 -14.43
CA GLN A 408 -23.00 -28.06 -12.98
C GLN A 408 -24.18 -27.35 -12.30
N ASP A 409 -25.23 -27.05 -13.07
CA ASP A 409 -26.43 -26.35 -12.58
C ASP A 409 -26.12 -25.00 -11.87
N PRO A 410 -25.32 -24.10 -12.46
CA PRO A 410 -25.04 -22.80 -11.86
C PRO A 410 -26.21 -21.84 -12.05
N ASP A 411 -26.48 -20.98 -11.08
CA ASP A 411 -27.38 -19.84 -11.24
C ASP A 411 -26.59 -18.62 -11.76
N ILE A 412 -25.36 -18.46 -11.26
CA ILE A 412 -24.51 -17.31 -11.52
C ILE A 412 -23.13 -17.80 -11.93
N ILE A 413 -22.63 -17.27 -13.05
CA ILE A 413 -21.31 -17.56 -13.59
C ILE A 413 -20.47 -16.30 -13.60
N MET A 414 -19.30 -16.31 -12.95
CA MET A 414 -18.30 -15.26 -13.11
C MET A 414 -17.15 -15.74 -13.98
N LEU A 415 -16.84 -14.96 -15.01
CA LEU A 415 -15.67 -15.17 -15.86
C LEU A 415 -14.67 -14.06 -15.58
N GLY A 416 -13.44 -14.43 -15.22
CA GLY A 416 -12.39 -13.47 -14.85
C GLY A 416 -12.24 -12.35 -15.87
N GLU A 417 -12.28 -12.68 -17.16
CA GLU A 417 -12.28 -11.71 -18.25
C GLU A 417 -12.71 -12.34 -19.59
N ILE A 418 -13.12 -11.49 -20.53
CA ILE A 418 -13.36 -11.86 -21.93
C ILE A 418 -12.23 -11.29 -22.79
N ARG A 419 -11.33 -12.16 -23.26
CA ARG A 419 -10.18 -11.76 -24.10
C ARG A 419 -10.40 -11.98 -25.60
N ASP A 420 -11.23 -12.94 -25.95
CA ASP A 420 -11.43 -13.45 -27.30
C ASP A 420 -12.91 -13.71 -27.61
N LEU A 421 -13.20 -13.95 -28.90
CA LEU A 421 -14.55 -14.23 -29.40
C LEU A 421 -15.13 -15.50 -28.77
N GLU A 422 -14.34 -16.56 -28.65
CA GLU A 422 -14.81 -17.86 -28.16
C GLU A 422 -15.35 -17.75 -26.72
N THR A 423 -14.62 -17.04 -25.86
CA THR A 423 -15.04 -16.77 -24.48
C THR A 423 -16.30 -15.88 -24.46
N ALA A 424 -16.36 -14.87 -25.33
CA ALA A 424 -17.53 -14.00 -25.45
C ALA A 424 -18.79 -14.77 -25.89
N GLU A 425 -18.65 -15.66 -26.88
CA GLU A 425 -19.74 -16.52 -27.35
C GLU A 425 -20.22 -17.45 -26.25
N MET A 426 -19.32 -18.06 -25.46
CA MET A 426 -19.72 -18.90 -24.33
C MET A 426 -20.45 -18.11 -23.25
N ALA A 427 -20.01 -16.88 -22.94
CA ALA A 427 -20.73 -15.99 -22.02
C ALA A 427 -22.15 -15.65 -22.52
N ILE A 428 -22.28 -15.38 -23.81
CA ILE A 428 -23.57 -15.11 -24.47
C ILE A 428 -24.48 -16.34 -24.43
N GLN A 429 -23.95 -17.53 -24.73
CA GLN A 429 -24.72 -18.77 -24.65
C GLN A 429 -25.21 -19.06 -23.22
N ALA A 430 -24.36 -18.85 -22.22
CA ALA A 430 -24.76 -18.98 -20.82
C ALA A 430 -25.89 -17.99 -20.47
N ALA A 431 -25.76 -16.72 -20.86
CA ALA A 431 -26.77 -15.71 -20.61
C ALA A 431 -28.12 -16.00 -21.30
N LEU A 432 -28.10 -16.49 -22.55
CA LEU A 432 -29.30 -16.88 -23.31
C LEU A 432 -29.99 -18.12 -22.73
N THR A 433 -29.24 -18.99 -22.05
CA THR A 433 -29.76 -20.21 -21.41
C THR A 433 -30.22 -19.99 -19.97
N GLY A 434 -30.29 -18.74 -19.51
CA GLY A 434 -30.91 -18.39 -18.23
C GLY A 434 -29.94 -18.13 -17.08
N HIS A 435 -28.65 -17.96 -17.36
CA HIS A 435 -27.64 -17.68 -16.33
C HIS A 435 -27.36 -16.18 -16.20
N LEU A 436 -27.09 -15.71 -14.98
CA LEU A 436 -26.50 -14.39 -14.76
C LEU A 436 -24.97 -14.51 -14.90
N VAL A 437 -24.40 -13.79 -15.86
CA VAL A 437 -22.97 -13.81 -16.17
C VAL A 437 -22.31 -12.49 -15.77
N LEU A 438 -21.32 -12.54 -14.90
CA LEU A 438 -20.47 -11.39 -14.57
C LEU A 438 -19.10 -11.58 -15.20
N SER A 439 -18.59 -10.56 -15.89
CA SER A 439 -17.22 -10.63 -16.41
C SER A 439 -16.53 -9.27 -16.51
N THR A 440 -15.27 -9.28 -16.91
CA THR A 440 -14.47 -8.07 -17.09
C THR A 440 -13.99 -7.88 -18.52
N LEU A 441 -13.84 -6.60 -18.90
CA LEU A 441 -13.15 -6.17 -20.12
C LEU A 441 -12.12 -5.07 -19.79
N HIS A 442 -11.17 -4.89 -20.68
CA HIS A 442 -10.17 -3.83 -20.61
C HIS A 442 -10.54 -2.65 -21.52
N THR A 443 -11.54 -1.86 -21.12
CA THR A 443 -11.88 -0.58 -21.75
C THR A 443 -11.77 0.58 -20.75
N ASN A 444 -11.74 1.81 -21.27
CA ASN A 444 -11.53 3.01 -20.45
C ASN A 444 -12.83 3.62 -19.92
N ASP A 445 -13.96 3.29 -20.55
CA ASP A 445 -15.31 3.76 -20.28
C ASP A 445 -16.32 2.62 -20.54
N ALA A 446 -17.57 2.84 -20.14
CA ALA A 446 -18.66 1.87 -20.23
C ALA A 446 -19.17 1.71 -21.68
N PRO A 447 -19.43 2.79 -22.45
CA PRO A 447 -19.83 2.65 -23.86
C PRO A 447 -18.80 1.92 -24.72
N GLY A 448 -17.49 2.12 -24.48
CA GLY A 448 -16.42 1.46 -25.22
C GLY A 448 -16.40 -0.06 -25.08
N ALA A 449 -17.07 -0.62 -24.06
CA ALA A 449 -17.27 -2.07 -23.96
C ALA A 449 -18.06 -2.63 -25.15
N ILE A 450 -19.01 -1.85 -25.70
CA ILE A 450 -19.79 -2.24 -26.89
C ILE A 450 -18.88 -2.35 -28.12
N SER A 451 -18.06 -1.32 -28.35
CA SER A 451 -17.03 -1.34 -29.42
C SER A 451 -16.12 -2.55 -29.26
N ARG A 452 -15.67 -2.81 -28.02
CA ARG A 452 -14.76 -3.93 -27.76
C ARG A 452 -15.40 -5.30 -28.07
N LEU A 453 -16.66 -5.51 -27.71
CA LEU A 453 -17.38 -6.74 -28.06
C LEU A 453 -17.52 -6.89 -29.58
N GLN A 454 -17.80 -5.80 -30.30
CA GLN A 454 -17.90 -5.81 -31.76
C GLN A 454 -16.56 -6.07 -32.44
N GLU A 455 -15.45 -5.50 -31.93
CA GLU A 455 -14.08 -5.78 -32.39
C GLU A 455 -13.68 -7.24 -32.20
N LEU A 456 -14.15 -7.88 -31.12
CA LEU A 456 -13.96 -9.31 -30.91
C LEU A 456 -14.75 -10.15 -31.93
N GLY A 457 -15.79 -9.58 -32.56
CA GLY A 457 -16.63 -10.25 -33.55
C GLY A 457 -18.04 -10.58 -33.05
N VAL A 458 -18.45 -10.09 -31.88
CA VAL A 458 -19.79 -10.33 -31.35
C VAL A 458 -20.83 -9.56 -32.16
N ALA A 459 -21.84 -10.27 -32.66
CA ALA A 459 -22.90 -9.67 -33.46
C ALA A 459 -23.77 -8.69 -32.63
N PRO A 460 -24.14 -7.51 -33.17
CA PRO A 460 -24.91 -6.49 -32.45
C PRO A 460 -26.23 -6.98 -31.84
N TYR A 461 -26.92 -7.92 -32.51
CA TYR A 461 -28.18 -8.46 -32.00
C TYR A 461 -27.99 -9.34 -30.75
N LEU A 462 -26.84 -10.02 -30.61
CA LEU A 462 -26.51 -10.79 -29.41
C LEU A 462 -26.25 -9.85 -28.24
N ILE A 463 -25.49 -8.77 -28.46
CA ILE A 463 -25.23 -7.74 -27.44
C ILE A 463 -26.56 -7.18 -26.91
N LYS A 464 -27.49 -6.82 -27.81
CA LYS A 464 -28.82 -6.31 -27.43
C LYS A 464 -29.67 -7.31 -26.65
N ALA A 465 -29.51 -8.61 -26.95
CA ALA A 465 -30.29 -9.67 -26.33
C ALA A 465 -29.75 -10.06 -24.95
N THR A 466 -28.44 -9.99 -24.72
CA THR A 466 -27.82 -10.55 -23.51
C THR A 466 -27.26 -9.52 -22.54
N LEU A 467 -26.82 -8.34 -22.99
CA LEU A 467 -26.15 -7.38 -22.12
C LEU A 467 -27.17 -6.64 -21.24
N LEU A 468 -26.99 -6.68 -19.92
CA LEU A 468 -27.81 -5.95 -18.94
C LEU A 468 -27.24 -4.55 -18.68
N GLY A 469 -25.92 -4.42 -18.72
CA GLY A 469 -25.24 -3.15 -18.58
C GLY A 469 -23.74 -3.30 -18.33
N VAL A 470 -23.08 -2.15 -18.24
CA VAL A 470 -21.63 -2.03 -18.14
C VAL A 470 -21.27 -1.04 -17.05
N MET A 471 -20.35 -1.42 -16.17
CA MET A 471 -19.74 -0.52 -15.18
C MET A 471 -18.29 -0.27 -15.57
N ALA A 472 -17.92 0.96 -15.91
CA ALA A 472 -16.54 1.37 -15.93
C ALA A 472 -16.10 1.85 -14.54
N GLN A 473 -14.93 1.40 -14.10
CA GLN A 473 -14.41 1.66 -12.77
C GLN A 473 -12.97 2.19 -12.81
N ARG A 474 -12.67 3.16 -11.95
CA ARG A 474 -11.30 3.59 -11.61
C ARG A 474 -11.17 3.79 -10.11
N LEU A 475 -9.93 3.75 -9.60
CA LEU A 475 -9.63 4.09 -8.21
C LEU A 475 -9.05 5.50 -8.13
N ILE A 476 -9.58 6.27 -7.18
CA ILE A 476 -9.13 7.62 -6.85
C ILE A 476 -8.56 7.63 -5.43
N ARG A 477 -7.48 8.37 -5.19
CA ARG A 477 -6.91 8.52 -3.85
C ARG A 477 -7.81 9.39 -2.96
N ILE A 478 -7.97 8.99 -1.71
CA ILE A 478 -8.77 9.72 -0.71
C ILE A 478 -7.86 10.71 0.01
N LEU A 479 -8.30 11.95 0.19
CA LEU A 479 -7.57 12.96 0.93
C LEU A 479 -7.36 12.53 2.38
N CYS A 480 -6.17 12.81 2.89
CA CYS A 480 -5.82 12.51 4.27
C CYS A 480 -6.70 13.35 5.24
N PRO A 481 -7.45 12.71 6.16
CA PRO A 481 -8.35 13.43 7.06
C PRO A 481 -7.59 14.35 8.04
N ASP A 482 -6.31 14.06 8.31
CA ASP A 482 -5.51 14.80 9.28
C ASP A 482 -4.90 16.10 8.73
N CYS A 483 -4.77 16.23 7.41
CA CYS A 483 -4.05 17.37 6.82
C CYS A 483 -4.75 18.07 5.65
N LYS A 484 -5.83 17.50 5.10
CA LYS A 484 -6.56 18.16 4.01
C LYS A 484 -6.89 19.61 4.38
N SER A 485 -6.64 20.53 3.46
CA SER A 485 -6.93 21.96 3.66
C SER A 485 -8.02 22.41 2.71
N GLU A 486 -8.87 23.30 3.20
CA GLU A 486 -9.98 23.87 2.45
C GLU A 486 -9.50 25.08 1.64
N HIS A 487 -9.85 25.11 0.35
CA HIS A 487 -9.52 26.19 -0.59
C HIS A 487 -10.77 26.58 -1.38
N SER A 488 -10.89 27.86 -1.72
CA SER A 488 -11.91 28.32 -2.66
C SER A 488 -11.54 27.92 -4.08
N VAL A 489 -12.47 27.33 -4.81
CA VAL A 489 -12.27 27.04 -6.25
C VAL A 489 -12.78 28.21 -7.10
N SER A 490 -12.03 28.59 -8.13
CA SER A 490 -12.52 29.54 -9.12
C SER A 490 -13.70 28.93 -9.89
N PRO A 491 -14.81 29.67 -10.11
CA PRO A 491 -15.91 29.19 -10.96
C PRO A 491 -15.44 28.78 -12.35
N ASP A 492 -14.44 29.47 -12.92
CA ASP A 492 -13.90 29.16 -14.24
C ASP A 492 -13.14 27.83 -14.27
N ASP A 493 -12.31 27.58 -13.26
CA ASP A 493 -11.56 26.32 -13.13
C ASP A 493 -12.52 25.15 -12.92
N TRP A 494 -13.55 25.35 -12.08
CA TRP A 494 -14.58 24.34 -11.87
C TRP A 494 -15.38 24.09 -13.14
N HIS A 495 -15.79 25.14 -13.87
CA HIS A 495 -16.55 24.98 -15.11
C HIS A 495 -15.73 24.27 -16.19
N TYR A 496 -14.42 24.55 -16.29
CA TYR A 496 -13.53 23.77 -17.15
C TYR A 496 -13.47 22.30 -16.74
N PHE A 497 -13.44 22.01 -15.44
CA PHE A 497 -13.35 20.65 -14.92
C PHE A 497 -14.67 19.87 -15.01
N ALA A 498 -15.79 20.45 -14.62
CA ALA A 498 -17.10 19.82 -14.52
C ALA A 498 -18.18 20.80 -15.01
N PRO A 499 -18.30 21.00 -16.34
CA PRO A 499 -19.17 22.05 -16.90
C PRO A 499 -20.64 21.88 -16.53
N ASP A 500 -21.08 20.63 -16.38
CA ASP A 500 -22.46 20.26 -16.07
C ASP A 500 -22.76 20.19 -14.56
N SER A 501 -21.81 20.60 -13.69
CA SER A 501 -21.94 20.51 -12.23
C SER A 501 -21.82 21.89 -11.59
N PRO A 502 -22.69 22.24 -10.61
CA PRO A 502 -22.57 23.52 -9.92
C PRO A 502 -21.26 23.59 -9.14
N ALA A 503 -20.60 24.74 -9.18
CA ALA A 503 -19.35 24.96 -8.45
C ALA A 503 -19.60 24.90 -6.93
N PRO A 504 -18.86 24.06 -6.18
CA PRO A 504 -18.94 24.05 -4.73
C PRO A 504 -18.34 25.34 -4.16
N SER A 505 -18.78 25.75 -2.97
CA SER A 505 -18.23 26.92 -2.28
C SER A 505 -16.75 26.77 -1.93
N SER A 506 -16.34 25.53 -1.64
CA SER A 506 -14.98 25.18 -1.28
C SER A 506 -14.67 23.75 -1.73
N VAL A 507 -13.38 23.52 -2.00
CA VAL A 507 -12.80 22.21 -2.31
C VAL A 507 -11.67 21.93 -1.33
N PHE A 508 -11.24 20.68 -1.26
CA PHE A 508 -10.11 20.30 -0.42
C PHE A 508 -8.91 19.91 -1.27
N ASP A 509 -7.72 20.30 -0.82
CA ASP A 509 -6.45 19.94 -1.44
C ASP A 509 -5.54 19.11 -0.53
N ALA A 510 -4.64 18.40 -1.19
CA ALA A 510 -3.61 17.57 -0.58
C ALA A 510 -2.43 18.45 -0.14
N THR A 511 -2.27 18.61 1.17
CA THR A 511 -1.13 19.33 1.77
C THR A 511 0.04 18.41 2.07
N GLY A 512 -0.26 17.22 2.57
CA GLY A 512 0.73 16.30 3.11
C GLY A 512 0.94 16.51 4.61
N CYS A 513 1.01 15.40 5.33
CA CYS A 513 1.49 15.30 6.70
C CYS A 513 2.11 13.93 6.89
N ASP A 514 2.72 13.71 8.04
CA ASP A 514 3.40 12.44 8.34
C ASP A 514 2.44 11.24 8.32
N HIS A 515 1.16 11.42 8.69
CA HIS A 515 0.18 10.33 8.66
C HIS A 515 -0.04 9.78 7.25
N CYS A 516 0.01 10.65 6.24
CA CYS A 516 -0.08 10.28 4.83
C CYS A 516 1.29 10.30 4.12
N ARG A 517 2.39 10.38 4.88
CA ARG A 517 3.77 10.39 4.35
C ARG A 517 3.99 11.48 3.31
N GLU A 518 3.50 12.68 3.63
CA GLU A 518 3.60 13.87 2.78
C GLU A 518 2.92 13.74 1.41
N THR A 519 2.16 12.67 1.17
CA THR A 519 1.41 12.52 -0.10
C THR A 519 0.14 13.34 -0.13
N GLY A 520 -0.43 13.63 1.05
CA GLY A 520 -1.73 14.27 1.22
C GLY A 520 -2.93 13.32 1.03
N TYR A 521 -2.69 12.02 0.81
CA TYR A 521 -3.73 11.01 0.60
C TYR A 521 -3.58 9.81 1.54
N ASN A 522 -4.70 9.20 1.94
CA ASN A 522 -4.69 7.95 2.69
C ASN A 522 -5.83 7.04 2.22
N GLY A 523 -5.47 5.97 1.51
CA GLY A 523 -6.43 5.03 0.96
C GLY A 523 -6.99 5.46 -0.40
N ARG A 524 -7.92 4.63 -0.90
CA ARG A 524 -8.51 4.76 -2.24
C ARG A 524 -10.01 4.45 -2.21
N ALA A 525 -10.76 5.13 -3.06
CA ALA A 525 -12.18 4.88 -3.31
C ALA A 525 -12.41 4.61 -4.80
N GLY A 526 -13.45 3.87 -5.15
CA GLY A 526 -13.88 3.71 -6.54
C GLY A 526 -14.63 4.95 -7.05
N ILE A 527 -14.46 5.27 -8.33
CA ILE A 527 -15.37 6.07 -9.14
C ILE A 527 -15.97 5.19 -10.22
N TYR A 528 -17.26 5.37 -10.48
CA TYR A 528 -18.05 4.46 -11.31
C TYR A 528 -18.78 5.23 -12.39
N GLU A 529 -18.82 4.65 -13.58
CA GLU A 529 -19.69 5.05 -14.69
C GLU A 529 -20.52 3.82 -15.05
N ILE A 530 -21.81 3.85 -14.73
CA ILE A 530 -22.70 2.69 -14.83
C ILE A 530 -23.74 2.93 -15.91
N MET A 531 -23.59 2.23 -17.03
CA MET A 531 -24.49 2.25 -18.19
C MET A 531 -25.44 1.06 -18.12
N LEU A 532 -26.73 1.31 -17.87
CA LEU A 532 -27.78 0.28 -17.97
C LEU A 532 -28.17 0.05 -19.42
N MET A 533 -28.49 -1.18 -19.80
CA MET A 533 -28.91 -1.49 -21.17
C MET A 533 -30.42 -1.44 -21.35
N THR A 534 -30.95 -0.22 -21.45
CA THR A 534 -32.37 0.05 -21.70
C THR A 534 -32.76 -0.22 -23.16
N ASP A 535 -34.07 -0.38 -23.42
CA ASP A 535 -34.56 -0.60 -24.79
C ASP A 535 -34.27 0.58 -25.72
N THR A 536 -34.25 1.81 -25.18
CA THR A 536 -33.79 3.00 -25.91
C THR A 536 -32.34 2.84 -26.35
N LEU A 537 -31.43 2.51 -25.43
CA LEU A 537 -30.00 2.40 -25.72
C LEU A 537 -29.69 1.23 -26.66
N LYS A 538 -30.43 0.13 -26.58
CA LYS A 538 -30.33 -0.98 -27.53
C LYS A 538 -30.57 -0.54 -28.97
N THR A 539 -31.42 0.46 -29.23
CA THR A 539 -31.68 0.93 -30.60
C THR A 539 -30.47 1.56 -31.28
N PHE A 540 -29.52 2.09 -30.51
CA PHE A 540 -28.27 2.66 -31.02
C PHE A 540 -27.22 1.59 -31.37
N ILE A 541 -27.43 0.33 -30.96
CA ILE A 541 -26.49 -0.75 -31.19
C ILE A 541 -26.72 -1.39 -32.57
N SER A 542 -25.81 -1.09 -33.48
CA SER A 542 -25.72 -1.58 -34.87
C SER A 542 -24.28 -1.94 -35.23
N HIS A 543 -24.02 -2.43 -36.44
CA HIS A 543 -22.64 -2.73 -36.87
C HIS A 543 -21.72 -1.48 -36.85
N ASP A 544 -22.28 -0.30 -37.14
CA ASP A 544 -21.56 0.98 -37.18
C ASP A 544 -21.96 1.87 -35.99
N THR A 545 -21.89 1.32 -34.77
CA THR A 545 -22.34 2.04 -33.56
C THR A 545 -21.45 3.25 -33.28
N ASP A 546 -22.03 4.45 -33.31
CA ASP A 546 -21.36 5.67 -32.85
C ASP A 546 -21.39 5.75 -31.31
N ILE A 547 -20.23 5.47 -30.71
CA ILE A 547 -20.04 5.48 -29.26
C ILE A 547 -20.32 6.84 -28.62
N ASN A 548 -20.10 7.96 -29.33
CA ASN A 548 -20.37 9.29 -28.79
C ASN A 548 -21.88 9.58 -28.74
N VAL A 549 -22.64 9.08 -29.70
CA VAL A 549 -24.11 9.16 -29.69
C VAL A 549 -24.65 8.29 -28.55
N LEU A 550 -24.18 7.04 -28.44
CA LEU A 550 -24.56 6.13 -27.36
C LEU A 550 -24.24 6.73 -25.97
N ARG A 551 -23.05 7.31 -25.79
CA ARG A 551 -22.65 7.97 -24.53
C ARG A 551 -23.60 9.11 -24.17
N ARG A 552 -23.94 9.99 -25.12
CA ARG A 552 -24.87 11.10 -24.88
C ARG A 552 -26.26 10.59 -24.49
N ALA A 553 -26.76 9.55 -25.17
CA ALA A 553 -28.04 8.94 -24.83
C ALA A 553 -28.02 8.33 -23.42
N ALA A 554 -26.95 7.61 -23.05
CA ALA A 554 -26.81 7.02 -21.73
C ALA A 554 -26.72 8.09 -20.63
N CYS A 555 -25.99 9.19 -20.88
CA CYS A 555 -25.95 10.34 -19.96
C CYS A 555 -27.32 11.00 -19.80
N ALA A 556 -28.11 11.10 -20.88
CA ALA A 556 -29.47 11.63 -20.82
C ALA A 556 -30.42 10.74 -19.99
N GLU A 557 -30.18 9.42 -19.94
CA GLU A 557 -30.86 8.47 -19.05
C GLU A 557 -30.26 8.42 -17.63
N GLY A 558 -29.34 9.34 -17.32
CA GLY A 558 -28.80 9.55 -15.97
C GLY A 558 -27.42 8.93 -15.72
N MET A 559 -26.81 8.24 -16.68
CA MET A 559 -25.43 7.76 -16.51
C MET A 559 -24.49 8.94 -16.21
N ARG A 560 -23.76 8.86 -15.10
CA ARG A 560 -22.69 9.80 -14.79
C ARG A 560 -21.39 9.27 -15.39
N HIS A 561 -20.76 10.06 -16.24
CA HIS A 561 -19.45 9.70 -16.77
C HIS A 561 -18.36 9.82 -15.68
N LEU A 562 -17.23 9.13 -15.87
CA LEU A 562 -16.19 9.02 -14.83
C LEU A 562 -15.70 10.37 -14.28
N ARG A 563 -15.61 11.40 -15.13
CA ARG A 563 -15.19 12.75 -14.73
C ARG A 563 -16.21 13.44 -13.83
N LEU A 564 -17.51 13.34 -14.14
CA LEU A 564 -18.58 13.86 -13.29
C LEU A 564 -18.68 13.09 -11.96
N ALA A 565 -18.49 11.76 -11.99
CA ALA A 565 -18.42 10.95 -10.76
C ALA A 565 -17.23 11.36 -9.87
N ALA A 566 -16.08 11.68 -10.47
CA ALA A 566 -14.93 12.22 -9.75
C ALA A 566 -15.22 13.63 -9.20
N ALA A 567 -15.86 14.50 -9.98
CA ALA A 567 -16.24 15.85 -9.56
C ALA A 567 -17.15 15.84 -8.33
N HIS A 568 -18.11 14.92 -8.26
CA HIS A 568 -18.94 14.75 -7.08
C HIS A 568 -18.11 14.42 -5.82
N LYS A 569 -17.05 13.61 -5.94
CA LYS A 569 -16.14 13.30 -4.82
C LYS A 569 -15.23 14.47 -4.44
N VAL A 570 -14.89 15.35 -5.38
CA VAL A 570 -14.19 16.60 -5.10
C VAL A 570 -15.11 17.54 -4.31
N ALA A 571 -16.37 17.69 -4.76
CA ALA A 571 -17.37 18.54 -4.11
C ALA A 571 -17.70 18.09 -2.68
N THR A 572 -17.64 16.78 -2.37
CA THR A 572 -17.83 16.26 -1.01
C THR A 572 -16.54 16.20 -0.18
N GLY A 573 -15.42 16.69 -0.71
CA GLY A 573 -14.13 16.75 0.00
C GLY A 573 -13.48 15.39 0.26
N VAL A 574 -13.81 14.38 -0.53
CA VAL A 574 -13.22 13.03 -0.48
C VAL A 574 -11.87 13.00 -1.19
N THR A 575 -11.72 13.75 -2.28
CA THR A 575 -10.50 13.79 -3.09
C THR A 575 -10.21 15.22 -3.58
N SER A 576 -9.04 15.44 -4.17
CA SER A 576 -8.68 16.74 -4.75
C SER A 576 -9.04 16.81 -6.23
N MET A 577 -9.17 18.03 -6.74
CA MET A 577 -9.39 18.29 -8.17
C MET A 577 -8.23 17.79 -9.04
N HIS A 578 -6.99 17.95 -8.57
CA HIS A 578 -5.79 17.45 -9.25
C HIS A 578 -5.80 15.93 -9.39
N GLU A 579 -6.16 15.20 -8.33
CA GLU A 579 -6.26 13.75 -8.38
C GLU A 579 -7.41 13.28 -9.28
N ALA A 580 -8.55 13.97 -9.25
CA ALA A 580 -9.68 13.68 -10.13
C ALA A 580 -9.30 13.82 -11.61
N LEU A 581 -8.61 14.89 -12.00
CA LEU A 581 -8.12 15.09 -13.37
C LEU A 581 -7.15 13.98 -13.82
N ARG A 582 -6.25 13.54 -12.93
CA ARG A 582 -5.30 12.46 -13.23
C ARG A 582 -5.98 11.15 -13.59
N VAL A 583 -7.12 10.83 -12.96
CA VAL A 583 -7.81 9.56 -13.18
C VAL A 583 -8.93 9.64 -14.21
N SER A 584 -9.42 10.83 -14.55
CA SER A 584 -10.59 11.02 -15.44
C SER A 584 -10.28 11.63 -16.81
N THR A 585 -9.00 11.62 -17.22
CA THR A 585 -8.48 12.29 -18.43
C THR A 585 -8.82 11.59 -19.76
N VAL A 586 -9.99 10.99 -19.90
CA VAL A 586 -10.44 10.37 -21.17
C VAL A 586 -11.64 11.12 -21.73
#